data_AF-A0A969SE30-F1
#
_entry.id   AF-A0A969SE30-F1
#
_cell.length_a   1.000
_cell.length_b   1.000
_cell.length_c   1.000
_cell.angle_alpha   90.00
_cell.angle_beta   90.00
_cell.angle_gamma   90.00
#
_symmetry.space_group_name_H-M   'P 1'
#
loop_
_entity.id
_entity.type
_entity.pdbx_description
1 polymer ?
#
loop_
_entity_poly.entity_id
_entity_poly.type
_entity_poly.pdbx_seq_one_letter_code
_entity_poly.pdbx_strand_id
1 'polypeptide(L)'
;AHLKRLSRRLSRRRKAAIAGGWRSGSLPASMRGLLTVETDITHKMTTEIARTYKLVAVEDLNIKGMKARCKPKPDDVKQGRFFKNGQSAKRGLNRSISDASWGALIEKIEYAAAKSGKSFFKVDPKNTSRTCSKCGVIDALSRFGEKFVCTSCGYEAHADKQAALNIKTRAVKDNQLIIKKLKRYVGTLRNPNS
;
A
#
# COMPACT_ATOMS: atom_id res chain seq x y z
N ALA A 1 9.41 25.38 -0.79
CA ALA A 1 9.45 25.01 -2.24
C ALA A 1 10.74 24.31 -2.69
N HIS A 2 11.91 24.68 -2.12
CA HIS A 2 13.24 24.17 -2.47
C HIS A 2 13.43 22.65 -2.24
N LEU A 3 13.09 22.13 -1.06
CA LEU A 3 13.21 20.70 -0.72
C LEU A 3 12.37 19.78 -1.62
N LYS A 4 11.14 20.19 -1.96
CA LYS A 4 10.30 19.46 -2.94
C LYS A 4 10.94 19.43 -4.33
N ARG A 5 11.66 20.49 -4.71
CA ARG A 5 12.37 20.60 -6.01
C ARG A 5 13.60 19.68 -6.03
N LEU A 6 14.37 19.65 -4.93
CA LEU A 6 15.52 18.75 -4.74
C LEU A 6 15.10 17.27 -4.72
N SER A 7 14.08 16.92 -3.93
CA SER A 7 13.49 15.57 -3.90
C SER A 7 13.05 15.11 -5.30
N ARG A 8 12.39 15.99 -6.08
CA ARG A 8 12.01 15.70 -7.48
C ARG A 8 13.22 15.48 -8.39
N ARG A 9 14.31 16.24 -8.22
CA ARG A 9 15.54 16.10 -9.01
C ARG A 9 16.23 14.77 -8.71
N LEU A 10 16.28 14.38 -7.44
CA LEU A 10 16.80 13.09 -6.99
C LEU A 10 15.94 11.92 -7.49
N SER A 11 14.61 12.00 -7.39
CA SER A 11 13.70 10.98 -7.94
C SER A 11 13.87 10.78 -9.45
N ARG A 12 14.04 11.86 -10.23
CA ARG A 12 14.31 11.76 -11.67
C ARG A 12 15.66 11.10 -11.97
N ARG A 13 16.71 11.48 -11.24
CA ARG A 13 18.04 10.84 -11.35
C ARG A 13 17.99 9.34 -11.03
N ARG A 14 17.22 8.94 -10.01
CA ARG A 14 17.03 7.53 -9.63
C ARG A 14 16.41 6.74 -10.79
N LYS A 15 15.34 7.28 -11.39
CA LYS A 15 14.65 6.66 -12.53
C LYS A 15 15.54 6.56 -13.76
N ALA A 16 16.31 7.60 -14.08
CA ALA A 16 17.24 7.60 -15.21
C ALA A 16 18.34 6.54 -15.04
N ALA A 17 18.89 6.38 -13.83
CA ALA A 17 19.89 5.35 -13.58
C ALA A 17 19.31 3.92 -13.69
N ILE A 18 18.14 3.66 -13.11
CA ILE A 18 17.45 2.36 -13.24
C ILE A 18 17.13 2.04 -14.71
N ALA A 19 16.63 3.02 -15.47
CA ALA A 19 16.24 2.82 -16.87
C ALA A 19 17.44 2.65 -17.83
N GLY A 20 18.61 3.23 -17.50
CA GLY A 20 19.82 3.12 -18.31
C GLY A 20 20.64 1.86 -18.09
N GLY A 21 20.14 0.86 -17.36
CA GLY A 21 20.88 -0.38 -17.07
C GLY A 21 22.08 -0.19 -16.13
N TRP A 22 22.13 0.91 -15.37
CA TRP A 22 23.21 1.18 -14.43
C TRP A 22 23.14 0.13 -13.31
N ARG A 23 24.13 -0.76 -13.26
CA ARG A 23 24.32 -1.70 -12.13
C ARG A 23 24.40 -0.89 -10.84
N SER A 24 23.91 -1.43 -9.72
CA SER A 24 23.89 -0.77 -8.39
C SER A 24 25.23 -0.08 -8.02
N GLY A 25 26.34 -0.57 -8.57
CA GLY A 25 27.69 -0.04 -8.43
C GLY A 25 28.04 1.26 -9.19
N SER A 26 27.20 1.80 -10.07
CA SER A 26 27.51 3.02 -10.86
C SER A 26 26.71 4.27 -10.46
N LEU A 27 25.85 4.18 -9.44
CA LEU A 27 25.13 5.34 -8.91
C LEU A 27 26.08 6.35 -8.23
N PRO A 28 25.86 7.67 -8.31
CA PRO A 28 26.60 8.63 -7.49
C PRO A 28 26.47 8.32 -5.99
N ALA A 29 27.55 8.49 -5.22
CA ALA A 29 27.58 8.13 -3.78
C ALA A 29 26.42 8.76 -2.97
N SER A 30 26.06 10.00 -3.27
CA SER A 30 24.93 10.71 -2.65
C SER A 30 23.56 10.07 -2.92
N MET A 31 23.40 9.41 -4.07
CA MET A 31 22.19 8.66 -4.41
C MET A 31 22.20 7.27 -3.77
N ARG A 32 23.36 6.61 -3.68
CA ARG A 32 23.49 5.36 -2.92
C ARG A 32 23.09 5.56 -1.47
N GLY A 33 23.58 6.61 -0.82
CA GLY A 33 23.27 6.92 0.58
C GLY A 33 21.76 7.02 0.86
N LEU A 34 21.00 7.73 0.02
CA LEU A 34 19.55 7.87 0.19
C LEU A 34 18.78 6.55 -0.02
N LEU A 35 19.22 5.74 -0.98
CA LEU A 35 18.63 4.42 -1.21
C LEU A 35 18.91 3.48 -0.04
N THR A 36 20.15 3.49 0.47
CA THR A 36 20.56 2.73 1.65
C THR A 36 19.68 3.10 2.85
N VAL A 37 19.43 4.39 3.08
CA VAL A 37 18.59 4.85 4.20
C VAL A 37 17.13 4.41 4.06
N GLU A 38 16.50 4.58 2.89
CA GLU A 38 15.12 4.10 2.66
C GLU A 38 15.03 2.58 2.86
N THR A 39 16.01 1.84 2.36
CA THR A 39 16.05 0.38 2.54
C THR A 39 16.28 -0.01 4.00
N ASP A 40 17.12 0.71 4.72
CA ASP A 40 17.44 0.48 6.13
C ASP A 40 16.25 0.78 7.04
N ILE A 41 15.59 1.93 6.84
CA ILE A 41 14.33 2.27 7.54
C ILE A 41 13.29 1.18 7.31
N THR A 42 13.11 0.78 6.05
CA THR A 42 12.15 -0.27 5.73
C THR A 42 12.52 -1.57 6.42
N HIS A 43 13.79 -1.96 6.38
CA HIS A 43 14.25 -3.21 6.99
C HIS A 43 14.06 -3.23 8.51
N LYS A 44 14.39 -2.13 9.18
CA LYS A 44 14.17 -1.95 10.63
C LYS A 44 12.69 -2.04 10.97
N MET A 45 11.83 -1.30 10.25
CA MET A 45 10.38 -1.33 10.44
C MET A 45 9.79 -2.73 10.24
N THR A 46 10.15 -3.42 9.16
CA THR A 46 9.63 -4.77 8.88
C THR A 46 10.10 -5.79 9.91
N THR A 47 11.34 -5.65 10.39
CA THR A 47 11.90 -6.51 11.43
C THR A 47 11.17 -6.31 12.75
N GLU A 48 10.92 -5.06 13.13
CA GLU A 48 10.19 -4.73 14.35
C GLU A 48 8.76 -5.29 14.34
N ILE A 49 8.04 -5.11 13.23
CA ILE A 49 6.69 -5.67 13.05
C ILE A 49 6.70 -7.19 13.23
N ALA A 50 7.64 -7.89 12.61
CA ALA A 50 7.73 -9.36 12.68
C ALA A 50 8.14 -9.87 14.08
N ARG A 51 8.96 -9.11 14.81
CA ARG A 51 9.33 -9.43 16.20
C ARG A 51 8.14 -9.29 17.13
N THR A 52 7.44 -8.16 17.03
CA THR A 52 6.43 -7.74 18.01
C THR A 52 5.09 -8.42 17.80
N TYR A 53 4.67 -8.64 16.55
CA TYR A 53 3.36 -9.21 16.24
C TYR A 53 3.45 -10.68 15.82
N LYS A 54 2.42 -11.46 16.20
CA LYS A 54 2.27 -12.86 15.76
C LYS A 54 1.59 -12.98 14.40
N LEU A 55 0.79 -11.98 14.08
CA LEU A 55 -0.01 -11.89 12.88
C LEU A 55 0.06 -10.46 12.36
N VAL A 56 0.25 -10.32 11.06
CA VAL A 56 0.24 -9.05 10.35
C VAL A 56 -0.79 -9.15 9.22
N ALA A 57 -1.64 -8.14 9.09
CA ALA A 57 -2.62 -8.06 8.02
C ALA A 57 -2.51 -6.71 7.32
N VAL A 58 -2.59 -6.73 5.99
CA VAL A 58 -2.56 -5.53 5.14
C VAL A 58 -3.70 -5.56 4.14
N GLU A 59 -4.05 -4.40 3.61
CA GLU A 59 -4.99 -4.31 2.50
C GLU A 59 -4.40 -4.90 1.21
N ASP A 60 -5.17 -5.71 0.51
CA ASP A 60 -4.86 -6.19 -0.84
C ASP A 60 -5.19 -5.12 -1.88
N LEU A 61 -4.41 -4.04 -1.85
CA LEU A 61 -4.56 -2.98 -2.84
C LEU A 61 -4.07 -3.50 -4.20
N ASN A 62 -4.93 -3.39 -5.23
CA ASN A 62 -4.53 -3.65 -6.61
C ASN A 62 -3.63 -2.52 -7.15
N ILE A 63 -2.41 -2.43 -6.63
CA ILE A 63 -1.42 -1.38 -6.95
C ILE A 63 -1.09 -1.40 -8.45
N LYS A 64 -1.02 -2.60 -9.04
CA LYS A 64 -0.75 -2.76 -10.49
C LYS A 64 -1.86 -2.11 -11.32
N GLY A 65 -3.13 -2.42 -11.04
CA GLY A 65 -4.29 -1.80 -11.69
C GLY A 65 -4.41 -0.30 -11.41
N MET A 66 -4.16 0.11 -10.16
CA MET A 66 -4.11 1.52 -9.77
C MET A 66 -3.03 2.30 -10.52
N LYS A 67 -1.94 1.67 -10.97
CA LYS A 67 -0.89 2.32 -11.76
C LYS A 67 -1.03 2.11 -13.27
N ALA A 68 -1.88 1.19 -13.71
CA ALA A 68 -2.08 0.88 -15.11
C ALA A 68 -2.51 2.12 -15.92
N ARG A 69 -2.05 2.20 -17.17
CA ARG A 69 -2.37 3.30 -18.08
C ARG A 69 -3.85 3.24 -18.45
N CYS A 70 -4.52 4.40 -18.48
CA CYS A 70 -5.86 4.51 -19.04
C CYS A 70 -5.83 4.15 -20.53
N LYS A 71 -6.78 3.33 -20.99
CA LYS A 71 -6.91 2.98 -22.41
C LYS A 71 -7.14 4.25 -23.24
N PRO A 72 -6.55 4.37 -24.45
CA PRO A 72 -6.84 5.50 -25.33
C PRO A 72 -8.32 5.50 -25.71
N LYS A 73 -8.89 6.69 -25.91
CA LYS A 73 -10.28 6.87 -26.38
C LYS A 73 -10.22 7.51 -27.77
N PRO A 74 -10.22 6.73 -28.86
CA PRO A 74 -10.22 7.30 -30.21
C PRO A 74 -11.47 8.15 -30.46
N ASP A 75 -11.35 9.12 -31.36
CA ASP A 75 -12.45 9.95 -31.83
C ASP A 75 -13.15 9.24 -33.00
N ASP A 76 -14.42 8.88 -32.79
CA ASP A 76 -15.20 8.08 -33.73
C ASP A 76 -15.48 8.85 -35.04
N VAL A 77 -15.39 10.19 -35.00
CA VAL A 77 -15.73 11.09 -36.12
C VAL A 77 -14.48 11.58 -36.84
N LYS A 78 -13.36 11.77 -36.13
CA LYS A 78 -12.10 12.26 -36.70
C LYS A 78 -11.00 11.21 -36.57
N GLN A 79 -10.75 10.46 -37.65
CA GLN A 79 -9.67 9.48 -37.70
C GLN A 79 -8.33 10.10 -37.27
N GLY A 80 -7.62 9.42 -36.37
CA GLY A 80 -6.32 9.87 -35.83
C GLY A 80 -6.40 10.79 -34.61
N ARG A 81 -7.58 11.26 -34.19
CA ARG A 81 -7.77 12.06 -32.98
C ARG A 81 -8.19 11.19 -31.79
N PHE A 82 -7.87 11.63 -30.57
CA PHE A 82 -8.24 10.95 -29.33
C PHE A 82 -8.88 11.92 -28.32
N PHE A 83 -9.93 11.46 -27.65
CA PHE A 83 -10.54 12.13 -26.50
C PHE A 83 -9.71 11.98 -25.22
N LYS A 84 -9.96 12.88 -24.26
CA LYS A 84 -9.37 12.78 -22.92
C LYS A 84 -9.81 11.48 -22.24
N ASN A 85 -8.85 10.64 -21.88
CA ASN A 85 -9.09 9.34 -21.27
C ASN A 85 -8.88 9.29 -19.75
N GLY A 86 -8.68 10.45 -19.09
CA GLY A 86 -8.46 10.55 -17.65
C GLY A 86 -7.01 10.30 -17.19
N GLN A 87 -6.07 10.01 -18.10
CA GLN A 87 -4.68 9.73 -17.75
C GLN A 87 -4.00 10.90 -17.01
N SER A 88 -4.31 12.14 -17.38
CA SER A 88 -3.75 13.34 -16.75
C SER A 88 -4.21 13.51 -15.30
N ALA A 89 -5.49 13.27 -15.01
CA ALA A 89 -6.06 13.31 -13.66
C ALA A 89 -5.43 12.24 -12.75
N LYS A 90 -5.17 11.04 -13.29
CA LYS A 90 -4.54 9.93 -12.57
C LYS A 90 -3.04 10.13 -12.26
N ARG A 91 -2.37 11.07 -12.95
CA ARG A 91 -0.92 11.28 -12.84
C ARG A 91 -0.46 11.58 -11.41
N GLY A 92 -1.24 12.33 -10.64
CA GLY A 92 -0.94 12.67 -9.24
C GLY A 92 -0.92 11.42 -8.35
N LEU A 93 -1.99 10.62 -8.42
CA LEU A 93 -2.11 9.36 -7.69
C LEU A 93 -1.00 8.37 -8.08
N ASN A 94 -0.71 8.22 -9.37
CA ASN A 94 0.37 7.33 -9.82
C ASN A 94 1.73 7.75 -9.25
N ARG A 95 1.95 9.06 -9.08
CA ARG A 95 3.17 9.59 -8.48
C ARG A 95 3.23 9.26 -6.99
N SER A 96 2.17 9.54 -6.23
CA SER A 96 2.16 9.26 -4.78
C SER A 96 2.35 7.77 -4.48
N ILE A 97 1.68 6.88 -5.21
CA ILE A 97 1.85 5.42 -5.07
C ILE A 97 3.30 5.01 -5.36
N SER A 98 3.92 5.61 -6.39
CA SER A 98 5.30 5.28 -6.75
C SER A 98 6.32 5.81 -5.75
N ASP A 99 6.09 7.00 -5.21
CA ASP A 99 7.02 7.64 -4.26
C ASP A 99 6.93 6.99 -2.87
N ALA A 100 5.79 6.40 -2.51
CA ALA A 100 5.59 5.71 -1.23
C ALA A 100 6.03 4.23 -1.23
N SER A 101 6.48 3.70 -2.37
CA SER A 101 7.07 2.35 -2.48
C SER A 101 6.21 1.21 -1.87
N TRP A 102 4.87 1.34 -1.87
CA TRP A 102 3.96 0.42 -1.15
C TRP A 102 4.15 -1.06 -1.47
N GLY A 103 4.32 -1.40 -2.74
CA GLY A 103 4.52 -2.81 -3.15
C GLY A 103 5.77 -3.42 -2.52
N ALA A 104 6.90 -2.71 -2.61
CA ALA A 104 8.16 -3.16 -2.04
C ALA A 104 8.14 -3.22 -0.50
N LEU A 105 7.38 -2.34 0.15
CA LEU A 105 7.17 -2.39 1.60
C LEU A 105 6.39 -3.65 1.99
N ILE A 106 5.25 -3.91 1.33
CA ILE A 106 4.40 -5.08 1.58
C ILE A 106 5.20 -6.38 1.38
N GLU A 107 5.95 -6.49 0.28
CA GLU A 107 6.81 -7.64 0.00
C GLU A 107 7.84 -7.88 1.11
N LYS A 108 8.46 -6.81 1.64
CA LYS A 108 9.41 -6.92 2.75
C LYS A 108 8.75 -7.34 4.06
N ILE A 109 7.55 -6.86 4.34
CA ILE A 109 6.79 -7.27 5.54
C ILE A 109 6.44 -8.75 5.45
N GLU A 110 5.94 -9.18 4.29
CA GLU A 110 5.61 -10.58 3.99
C GLU A 110 6.84 -11.48 4.17
N TYR A 111 7.98 -11.07 3.62
CA TYR A 111 9.26 -11.76 3.80
C TYR A 111 9.69 -11.84 5.27
N ALA A 112 9.66 -10.72 6.00
CA ALA A 112 10.08 -10.68 7.40
C ALA A 112 9.17 -11.52 8.31
N ALA A 113 7.86 -11.52 8.04
CA ALA A 113 6.88 -12.36 8.73
C ALA A 113 7.16 -13.84 8.46
N ALA A 114 7.35 -14.24 7.20
CA ALA A 114 7.67 -15.61 6.81
C ALA A 114 8.98 -16.10 7.46
N LYS A 115 10.04 -15.28 7.41
CA LYS A 115 11.34 -15.59 8.04
C LYS A 115 11.22 -15.81 9.55
N SER A 116 10.28 -15.13 10.20
CA SER A 116 10.06 -15.19 11.65
C SER A 116 8.94 -16.18 12.04
N GLY A 117 8.43 -16.97 11.09
CA GLY A 117 7.36 -17.95 11.32
C GLY A 117 6.01 -17.33 11.72
N LYS A 118 5.76 -16.07 11.30
CA LYS A 118 4.56 -15.29 11.64
C LYS A 118 3.52 -15.38 10.52
N SER A 119 2.25 -15.21 10.88
CA SER A 119 1.16 -15.18 9.91
C SER A 119 1.11 -13.83 9.20
N PHE A 120 0.93 -13.87 7.88
CA PHE A 120 0.74 -12.68 7.06
C PHE A 120 -0.50 -12.85 6.17
N PHE A 121 -1.37 -11.85 6.13
CA PHE A 121 -2.60 -11.90 5.34
C PHE A 121 -2.83 -10.61 4.56
N LYS A 122 -3.35 -10.76 3.34
CA LYS A 122 -3.92 -9.66 2.56
C LYS A 122 -5.43 -9.76 2.63
N VAL A 123 -6.11 -8.66 2.91
CA VAL A 123 -7.58 -8.60 3.03
C VAL A 123 -8.17 -7.66 1.99
N ASP A 124 -9.41 -7.90 1.57
CA ASP A 124 -10.12 -6.99 0.68
C ASP A 124 -10.08 -5.54 1.28
N PRO A 125 -9.62 -4.51 0.55
CA PRO A 125 -9.64 -3.12 1.01
C PRO A 125 -11.05 -2.51 1.04
N LYS A 126 -12.07 -3.15 0.48
CA LYS A 126 -13.40 -2.55 0.32
C LYS A 126 -13.99 -2.13 1.66
N ASN A 127 -14.33 -0.84 1.77
CA ASN A 127 -14.97 -0.22 2.93
C ASN A 127 -14.19 -0.27 4.26
N THR A 128 -12.94 -0.73 4.29
CA THR A 128 -12.11 -0.77 5.53
C THR A 128 -12.01 0.59 6.21
N SER A 129 -11.97 1.67 5.43
CA SER A 129 -11.85 3.05 5.91
C SER A 129 -13.17 3.74 6.26
N ARG A 130 -14.31 3.08 5.98
CA ARG A 130 -15.67 3.65 6.05
C ARG A 130 -16.62 2.86 6.93
N THR A 131 -16.27 1.61 7.26
CA THR A 131 -17.02 0.78 8.19
C THR A 131 -16.73 1.20 9.63
N CYS A 132 -17.75 1.31 10.47
CA CYS A 132 -17.59 1.49 11.91
C CYS A 132 -17.30 0.14 12.58
N SER A 133 -16.27 0.08 13.42
CA SER A 133 -15.81 -1.15 14.08
C SER A 133 -16.67 -1.50 15.30
N LYS A 134 -17.49 -0.55 15.75
CA LYS A 134 -18.42 -0.71 16.87
C LYS A 134 -19.79 -1.23 16.43
N CYS A 135 -20.40 -0.59 15.42
CA CYS A 135 -21.76 -0.92 14.99
C CYS A 135 -21.85 -1.55 13.59
N GLY A 136 -20.76 -1.60 12.83
CA GLY A 136 -20.75 -2.22 11.49
C GLY A 136 -21.30 -1.36 10.34
N VAL A 137 -21.89 -0.19 10.62
CA VAL A 137 -22.41 0.72 9.59
C VAL A 137 -21.29 1.15 8.63
N ILE A 138 -21.61 1.19 7.35
CA ILE A 138 -20.71 1.63 6.27
C ILE A 138 -21.20 2.97 5.76
N ASP A 139 -20.38 4.01 5.92
CA ASP A 139 -20.75 5.34 5.45
C ASP A 139 -19.52 6.14 4.98
N ALA A 140 -19.68 6.90 3.88
CA ALA A 140 -18.65 7.81 3.36
C ALA A 140 -18.43 8.98 4.30
N LEU A 141 -19.51 9.50 4.88
CA LEU A 141 -19.46 10.69 5.72
C LEU A 141 -18.77 10.41 7.06
N SER A 142 -18.63 9.13 7.42
CA SER A 142 -17.97 8.73 8.65
C SER A 142 -16.44 8.96 8.66
N ARG A 143 -15.80 9.27 7.52
CA ARG A 143 -14.37 9.61 7.46
C ARG A 143 -14.14 11.02 6.96
N PHE A 144 -13.44 11.83 7.76
CA PHE A 144 -13.02 13.18 7.40
C PHE A 144 -11.52 13.37 7.66
N GLY A 145 -10.73 13.19 6.59
CA GLY A 145 -9.26 13.24 6.68
C GLY A 145 -8.71 12.17 7.63
N GLU A 146 -8.12 12.62 8.74
CA GLU A 146 -7.53 11.81 9.81
C GLU A 146 -8.54 11.41 10.90
N LYS A 147 -9.75 11.99 10.88
CA LYS A 147 -10.82 11.70 11.85
C LYS A 147 -11.83 10.72 11.30
N PHE A 148 -12.36 9.89 12.18
CA PHE A 148 -13.52 9.04 11.93
C PHE A 148 -14.58 9.30 12.98
N VAL A 149 -15.80 9.58 12.54
CA VAL A 149 -16.98 9.79 13.40
C VAL A 149 -18.13 9.00 12.80
N CYS A 150 -18.59 7.96 13.49
CA CYS A 150 -19.70 7.15 12.97
C CYS A 150 -21.01 7.93 12.99
N THR A 151 -21.66 8.04 11.84
CA THR A 151 -22.95 8.73 11.68
C THR A 151 -24.12 8.01 12.33
N SER A 152 -23.98 6.72 12.66
CA SER A 152 -25.03 5.92 13.29
C SER A 152 -24.91 5.83 14.81
N CYS A 153 -23.70 5.58 15.34
CA CYS A 153 -23.52 5.36 16.79
C CYS A 153 -22.68 6.41 17.50
N GLY A 154 -22.22 7.45 16.79
CA GLY A 154 -21.38 8.51 17.36
C GLY A 154 -19.96 8.09 17.74
N TYR A 155 -19.52 6.88 17.40
CA TYR A 155 -18.16 6.43 17.73
C TYR A 155 -17.08 7.27 17.04
N GLU A 156 -16.15 7.78 17.83
CA GLU A 156 -15.03 8.60 17.35
C GLU A 156 -13.68 7.90 17.49
N ALA A 157 -12.84 8.03 16.46
CA ALA A 157 -11.47 7.52 16.45
C ALA A 157 -10.59 8.24 15.42
N HIS A 158 -9.28 8.00 15.50
CA HIS A 158 -8.40 8.26 14.37
C HIS A 158 -8.75 7.31 13.21
N ALA A 159 -8.83 7.84 12.00
CA ALA A 159 -9.29 7.11 10.82
C ALA A 159 -8.41 5.89 10.49
N ASP A 160 -7.10 6.01 10.70
CA ASP A 160 -6.19 4.89 10.45
C ASP A 160 -6.26 3.81 11.53
N LYS A 161 -6.53 4.18 12.79
CA LYS A 161 -6.80 3.21 13.87
C LYS A 161 -8.08 2.44 13.57
N GLN A 162 -9.10 3.16 13.11
CA GLN A 162 -10.38 2.59 12.73
C GLN A 162 -10.25 1.62 11.54
N ALA A 163 -9.50 2.02 10.49
CA ALA A 163 -9.19 1.15 9.37
C ALA A 163 -8.39 -0.09 9.80
N ALA A 164 -7.39 0.06 10.66
CA ALA A 164 -6.60 -1.05 11.18
C ALA A 164 -7.45 -2.06 11.98
N LEU A 165 -8.43 -1.60 12.76
CA LEU A 165 -9.38 -2.48 13.45
C LEU A 165 -10.22 -3.28 12.46
N ASN A 166 -10.73 -2.65 11.40
CA ASN A 166 -11.51 -3.35 10.38
C ASN A 166 -10.67 -4.37 9.60
N ILE A 167 -9.43 -4.02 9.24
CA ILE A 167 -8.48 -4.93 8.58
C ILE A 167 -8.20 -6.15 9.47
N LYS A 168 -7.92 -5.93 10.77
CA LYS A 168 -7.72 -7.00 11.74
C LYS A 168 -8.94 -7.93 11.82
N THR A 169 -10.13 -7.36 12.01
CA THR A 169 -11.37 -8.12 12.13
C THR A 169 -11.63 -8.95 10.87
N ARG A 170 -11.40 -8.36 9.69
CA ARG A 170 -11.53 -9.05 8.40
C ARG A 170 -10.53 -10.19 8.26
N ALA A 171 -9.26 -9.97 8.58
CA ALA A 171 -8.24 -11.01 8.53
C ALA A 171 -8.58 -12.21 9.44
N VAL A 172 -9.09 -11.94 10.65
CA VAL A 172 -9.53 -12.99 11.58
C VAL A 172 -10.73 -13.76 11.02
N LYS A 173 -11.71 -13.04 10.47
CA LYS A 173 -12.94 -13.63 9.91
C LYS A 173 -12.65 -14.49 8.68
N ASP A 174 -11.94 -13.94 7.70
CA ASP A 174 -11.69 -14.58 6.41
C ASP A 174 -10.83 -15.85 6.56
N ASN A 175 -9.92 -15.86 7.54
CA ASN A 175 -9.03 -16.98 7.81
C ASN A 175 -9.49 -17.87 8.98
N GLN A 176 -10.72 -17.67 9.48
CA GLN A 176 -11.33 -18.43 10.58
C GLN A 176 -10.40 -18.60 11.81
N LEU A 177 -9.66 -17.55 12.15
CA LEU A 177 -8.63 -17.63 13.17
C LEU A 177 -9.25 -17.60 14.56
N ILE A 178 -9.10 -18.69 15.32
CA ILE A 178 -9.43 -18.68 16.73
C ILE A 178 -8.34 -17.87 17.46
N ILE A 179 -8.65 -16.65 17.91
CA ILE A 179 -7.69 -15.72 18.54
C ILE A 179 -6.95 -16.38 19.73
N LYS A 180 -7.59 -17.32 20.44
CA LYS A 180 -6.99 -18.09 21.55
C LYS A 180 -5.88 -19.08 21.11
N LYS A 181 -5.76 -19.43 19.82
CA LYS A 181 -4.84 -20.43 19.27
C LYS A 181 -3.77 -19.87 18.30
N LEU A 182 -3.51 -18.55 18.30
CA LEU A 182 -2.48 -17.89 17.46
C LEU A 182 -1.02 -18.24 17.88
N LYS A 183 -0.69 -19.54 17.96
CA LYS A 183 0.67 -20.05 18.21
C LYS A 183 1.34 -20.63 16.97
N ARG A 184 0.61 -20.94 15.88
CA ARG A 184 1.18 -21.52 14.63
C ARG A 184 0.16 -21.43 13.49
N TYR A 185 0.26 -20.42 12.63
CA TYR A 185 -0.35 -20.46 11.30
C TYR A 185 0.59 -19.82 10.30
N VAL A 186 1.39 -20.63 9.61
CA VAL A 186 2.19 -20.20 8.45
C VAL A 186 1.35 -20.58 7.24
N GLY A 187 0.46 -19.68 6.83
CA GLY A 187 -0.35 -19.88 5.62
C GLY A 187 0.56 -19.78 4.41
N THR A 188 0.81 -20.91 3.76
CA THR A 188 1.48 -21.00 2.47
C THR A 188 0.56 -20.55 1.34
N LEU A 189 1.19 -19.99 0.31
CA LEU A 189 0.62 -19.44 -0.93
C LEU A 189 -0.54 -20.28 -1.49
N ARG A 190 -1.69 -19.64 -1.72
CA ARG A 190 -2.58 -20.02 -2.84
C ARG A 190 -2.72 -18.85 -3.78
N ASN A 191 -2.07 -19.00 -4.92
CA ASN A 191 -2.31 -18.25 -6.14
C ASN A 191 -3.71 -18.66 -6.66
N PRO A 192 -4.69 -17.75 -6.82
CA PRO A 192 -6.03 -18.11 -7.28
C PRO A 192 -6.12 -18.44 -8.80
N ASN A 193 -5.00 -18.58 -9.51
CA ASN A 193 -4.96 -18.96 -10.93
C ASN A 193 -4.19 -20.28 -11.15
N SER A 194 -4.67 -21.36 -10.55
CA SER A 194 -4.38 -22.75 -10.92
C SER A 194 -5.68 -23.54 -10.87
#